data_AF-A0A496SMK4-F1
#
_entry.id   AF-A0A496SMK4-F1
#
_cell.length_a   1.000
_cell.length_b   1.000
_cell.length_c   1.000
_cell.angle_alpha   90.00
_cell.angle_beta   90.00
_cell.angle_gamma   90.00
#
_symmetry.space_group_name_H-M   'P 1'
#
loop_
_entity.id
_entity.type
_entity.pdbx_description
1 polymer ?
#
loop_
_entity_poly.entity_id
_entity_poly.type
_entity_poly.pdbx_seq_one_letter_code
_entity_poly.pdbx_strand_id
1 'polypeptide(L)' 'RNCHPGKVFVVGYANGYRGYAPTEDQYAWDGKSGRAYSYAAYSVPFIRGDYPFHPAIGATLAQAMTKLYYELISH' A
#
# COMPACT_ATOMS: atom_id res chain seq x y z
N ARG A 1 -10.01 -6.89 -24.63
CA ARG A 1 -10.61 -7.23 -23.32
C ARG A 1 -9.54 -7.96 -22.51
N ASN A 2 -9.00 -7.33 -21.46
CA ASN A 2 -7.77 -7.78 -20.76
C ASN A 2 -8.03 -8.78 -19.62
N CYS A 3 -9.09 -9.57 -19.69
CA CYS A 3 -9.43 -10.57 -18.68
C CYS A 3 -8.94 -11.95 -19.12
N HIS A 4 -7.63 -12.19 -19.00
CA HIS A 4 -7.10 -13.56 -18.96
C HIS A 4 -7.11 -14.06 -17.51
N PRO A 5 -7.44 -15.33 -17.25
CA PRO A 5 -7.29 -15.94 -15.93
C PRO A 5 -5.87 -15.72 -15.41
N GLY A 6 -5.74 -15.25 -14.17
CA GLY A 6 -4.45 -15.01 -13.50
C GLY A 6 -3.82 -13.63 -13.71
N LYS A 7 -4.45 -12.69 -14.45
CA LYS A 7 -3.97 -11.30 -14.51
C LYS A 7 -4.55 -10.48 -13.36
N VAL A 8 -3.68 -9.88 -12.55
CA VAL A 8 -4.05 -8.97 -11.45
C VAL A 8 -3.78 -7.53 -11.87
N PHE A 9 -4.75 -6.65 -11.63
CA PHE A 9 -4.60 -5.21 -11.84
C PHE A 9 -4.52 -4.50 -10.49
N VAL A 10 -3.54 -3.62 -10.34
CA VAL A 10 -3.46 -2.70 -9.21
C VAL A 10 -4.09 -1.38 -9.64
N VAL A 11 -5.20 -1.00 -9.02
CA VAL A 11 -5.94 0.22 -9.33
C VAL A 11 -5.84 1.19 -8.15
N GLY A 12 -5.12 2.30 -8.34
CA GLY A 12 -5.03 3.37 -7.35
C GLY A 12 -6.31 4.23 -7.31
N TYR A 13 -6.53 4.91 -6.19
CA TYR A 13 -7.69 5.81 -5.98
C TYR A 13 -9.06 5.17 -6.16
N ALA A 14 -9.14 3.84 -6.14
CA ALA A 14 -10.40 3.12 -6.11
C ALA A 14 -11.12 3.42 -4.78
N ASN A 15 -12.37 3.87 -4.86
CA ASN A 15 -13.22 4.16 -3.70
C ASN A 15 -12.71 5.28 -2.77
N GLY A 16 -11.89 6.20 -3.29
CA GLY A 16 -11.45 7.42 -2.59
C GLY A 16 -9.95 7.49 -2.33
N TYR A 17 -9.53 8.52 -1.58
CA TYR A 17 -8.13 8.77 -1.26
C TYR A 17 -7.87 8.81 0.24
N ARG A 18 -7.06 7.87 0.72
CA ARG A 18 -6.65 7.76 2.13
C ARG A 18 -5.18 8.13 2.38
N GLY A 19 -4.41 8.41 1.33
CA GLY A 19 -2.96 8.65 1.44
C GLY A 19 -2.18 7.71 0.52
N TYR A 20 -0.86 7.82 0.56
CA TYR A 20 0.03 6.86 -0.11
C TYR A 20 0.19 5.63 0.78
N ALA A 21 0.14 4.43 0.20
CA ALA A 21 0.52 3.19 0.87
C ALA A 21 2.01 2.91 0.58
N PRO A 22 2.94 3.24 1.49
CA PRO A 22 4.37 3.10 1.25
C PRO A 22 4.79 1.64 1.39
N THR A 23 5.87 1.27 0.68
CA THR A 23 6.56 0.01 0.94
C THR A 23 7.33 0.08 2.26
N GLU A 24 7.59 -1.07 2.89
CA GLU A 24 8.18 -1.14 4.23
C GLU A 24 9.52 -0.40 4.35
N ASP A 25 10.35 -0.48 3.30
CA ASP A 25 11.64 0.20 3.20
C ASP A 25 11.52 1.74 3.27
N GLN A 26 10.37 2.31 2.93
CA GLN A 26 10.15 3.76 3.03
C GLN A 26 9.92 4.24 4.46
N TYR A 27 9.62 3.33 5.38
CA TYR A 27 9.61 3.59 6.81
C TYR A 27 10.98 3.35 7.46
N ALA A 28 11.90 2.67 6.75
CA ALA A 28 13.23 2.41 7.27
C ALA A 28 14.09 3.67 7.20
N TRP A 29 14.64 4.08 8.35
CA TRP A 29 15.71 5.06 8.40
C TRP A 29 17.02 4.34 8.13
N ASP A 30 17.61 4.52 6.94
CA ASP A 30 18.86 3.83 6.59
C ASP A 30 20.12 4.54 7.09
N GLY A 31 20.01 5.74 7.68
CA GLY A 31 21.12 6.53 8.23
C GLY A 31 22.20 6.95 7.23
N LYS A 32 22.11 6.48 5.97
CA LYS A 32 23.10 6.66 4.91
C LYS A 32 22.63 7.64 3.85
N SER A 33 21.33 7.74 3.63
CA SER A 33 20.77 8.58 2.57
C SER A 33 20.62 10.05 2.97
N GLY A 34 20.69 10.40 4.26
CA GLY A 34 20.44 11.77 4.75
C GLY A 34 19.05 12.31 4.39
N ARG A 35 18.19 11.49 3.79
CA ARG A 35 16.83 11.86 3.39
C ARG A 35 15.97 11.80 4.63
N ALA A 36 15.84 12.96 5.26
CA ALA A 36 14.90 13.19 6.34
C ALA A 36 13.50 12.79 5.86
N TYR A 37 13.08 11.58 6.23
CA TYR A 37 11.71 11.07 6.16
C TYR A 37 11.10 10.95 4.73
N SER A 38 10.79 9.72 4.30
CA SER A 38 10.08 9.47 3.03
C SER A 38 8.81 10.34 2.88
N TYR A 39 8.62 10.92 1.70
CA TYR A 39 7.46 11.76 1.39
C TYR A 39 6.13 11.02 1.62
N ALA A 40 6.04 9.78 1.14
CA ALA A 40 4.84 8.97 1.25
C ALA A 40 4.60 8.47 2.68
N ALA A 41 5.65 8.09 3.40
CA ALA A 41 5.53 7.51 4.73
C ALA A 41 5.44 8.54 5.87
N TYR A 42 5.96 9.76 5.65
CA TYR A 42 6.10 10.75 6.72
C TYR A 42 5.68 12.16 6.33
N SER A 43 6.17 12.72 5.21
CA SER A 43 5.87 14.12 4.89
C SER A 43 4.38 14.37 4.64
N VAL A 44 3.74 13.53 3.82
CA VAL A 44 2.30 13.66 3.54
C VAL A 44 1.44 13.40 4.78
N PRO A 45 1.66 12.30 5.54
CA PRO A 45 0.98 12.09 6.81
C PRO A 45 1.12 13.25 7.79
N PHE A 46 2.33 13.79 7.95
CA PHE A 46 2.60 14.92 8.82
C PHE A 46 1.81 16.17 8.41
N ILE A 47 1.83 16.52 7.11
CA ILE A 47 1.09 17.68 6.56
C ILE A 47 -0.42 17.50 6.77
N ARG A 48 -0.93 16.27 6.66
CA ARG A 48 -2.36 15.98 6.80
C ARG A 48 -2.80 15.78 8.26
N GLY A 49 -1.86 15.62 9.19
CA GLY A 49 -2.14 15.29 10.59
C GLY A 49 -2.69 13.88 10.81
N ASP A 50 -2.49 12.96 9.85
CA ASP A 50 -3.01 11.59 9.90
C ASP A 50 -1.96 10.62 9.35
N TYR A 51 -1.67 9.54 10.09
CA TYR A 51 -0.78 8.44 9.71
C TYR A 51 -1.63 7.19 9.42
N PRO A 52 -2.22 7.11 8.22
CA PRO A 52 -3.29 6.16 7.92
C PRO A 52 -2.83 4.71 7.81
N PHE A 53 -1.52 4.46 7.66
CA PHE A 53 -1.00 3.13 7.33
C PHE A 53 0.20 2.75 8.20
N HIS A 54 0.20 1.48 8.61
CA HIS A 54 1.32 0.83 9.30
C HIS A 54 2.41 0.40 8.29
N PRO A 55 3.69 0.29 8.67
CA PRO A 55 4.75 -0.22 7.79
C PRO A 55 4.44 -1.55 7.09
N ALA A 56 3.65 -2.41 7.75
CA ALA A 56 3.21 -3.71 7.22
C ALA A 56 2.05 -3.64 6.21
N ILE A 57 1.60 -2.45 5.77
CA ILE A 57 0.40 -2.28 4.92
C ILE A 57 0.45 -3.12 3.63
N GLY A 58 1.63 -3.27 3.01
CA GLY A 58 1.79 -4.09 1.81
C GLY A 58 1.44 -5.57 2.06
N ALA A 59 1.93 -6.14 3.17
CA ALA A 59 1.62 -7.50 3.56
C ALA A 59 0.13 -7.66 3.92
N THR A 60 -0.44 -6.70 4.65
CA THR A 60 -1.88 -6.69 4.99
C THR A 60 -2.76 -6.68 3.74
N LEU A 61 -2.44 -5.82 2.76
CA LEU A 61 -3.18 -5.74 1.49
C LEU A 61 -3.06 -7.04 0.69
N ALA A 62 -1.85 -7.60 0.57
CA ALA A 62 -1.63 -8.84 -0.16
C ALA A 62 -2.40 -10.02 0.46
N GLN A 63 -2.42 -10.14 1.78
CA GLN A 63 -3.17 -11.17 2.49
C GLN A 63 -4.68 -11.00 2.28
N ALA A 64 -5.21 -9.79 2.42
CA ALA A 64 -6.62 -9.51 2.23
C ALA A 64 -7.08 -9.81 0.80
N MET A 65 -6.31 -9.39 -0.21
CA MET A 65 -6.64 -9.64 -1.62
C MET A 65 -6.53 -11.12 -1.98
N THR A 66 -5.54 -11.83 -1.44
CA THR A 66 -5.40 -13.28 -1.63
C THR A 66 -6.59 -14.02 -1.03
N LYS A 67 -7.00 -13.66 0.19
CA LYS A 67 -8.18 -14.23 0.84
C LYS A 67 -9.45 -14.00 0.00
N LEU A 68 -9.67 -12.76 -0.46
CA LEU A 68 -10.81 -12.42 -1.30
C LEU A 68 -10.82 -13.21 -2.63
N TYR A 69 -9.65 -13.39 -3.25
CA TYR A 69 -9.54 -14.20 -4.45
C TYR A 69 -9.99 -15.65 -4.20
N TYR A 70 -9.53 -16.27 -3.11
CA TYR A 70 -9.94 -17.64 -2.77
C TYR A 70 -11.43 -17.75 -2.47
N GLU A 71 -12.01 -16.78 -1.76
CA GLU A 71 -13.46 -16.72 -1.52
C GLU A 71 -14.24 -16.66 -2.84
N LEU A 72 -13.81 -15.82 -3.79
CA LEU A 72 -14.48 -15.64 -5.08
C LEU A 72 -14.40 -16.87 -6.00
N ILE A 73 -13.32 -17.66 -5.94
CA ILE A 73 -13.18 -18.86 -6.78
C ILE A 73 -13.74 -20.13 -6.12
N SER A 74 -14.03 -20.08 -4.81
CA SER A 74 -14.59 -21.21 -4.06
C SER A 74 -16.12 -21.32 -4.16
N HIS A 75 -16.75 -20.37 -4.84
CA HIS A 75 -18.18 -20.31 -5.18
C HIS A 75 -18.38 -20.39 -6.70
#